data_AF-A0A090R0T2-F1
#
_entry.id   AF-A0A090R0T2-F1
#
_cell.length_a   1.000
_cell.length_b   1.000
_cell.length_c   1.000
_cell.angle_alpha   90.00
_cell.angle_beta   90.00
_cell.angle_gamma   90.00
#
_symmetry.space_group_name_H-M   'P 1'
#
loop_
_entity.id
_entity.type
_entity.pdbx_description
1 polymer ?
#
loop_
_entity_poly.entity_id
_entity_poly.type
_entity_poly.pdbx_seq_one_letter_code
_entity_poly.pdbx_strand_id
1 'polypeptide(L)'
;MNVVISDTAEYGNYLFANVATPLLREQFMPNVGTDVIGKGLGDTSNFVDNQKLIEVNDAVRNHPVEWIGQELRGYMTDMKRIAVGG
;
A
#
# COMPACT_ATOMS: atom_id res chain seq x y z
N MET A 1 13.27 -0.18 -12.52
CA MET A 1 12.26 0.90 -12.53
C MET A 1 12.81 2.16 -13.18
N ASN A 2 13.95 2.71 -12.73
CA ASN A 2 14.48 3.99 -13.22
C ASN A 2 14.73 4.05 -14.75
N VAL A 3 15.20 2.97 -15.37
CA VAL A 3 15.39 2.90 -16.84
C VAL A 3 14.07 2.95 -17.65
N VAL A 4 12.92 2.68 -17.04
CA VAL A 4 11.61 2.62 -17.73
C VAL A 4 10.84 3.94 -17.60
N ILE A 5 11.12 4.73 -16.57
CA ILE A 5 10.42 6.00 -16.30
C ILE A 5 11.17 7.17 -16.94
N SER A 6 10.49 8.30 -17.14
CA SER A 6 11.13 9.51 -17.67
C SER A 6 12.20 10.06 -16.72
N ASP A 7 13.22 10.75 -17.27
CA ASP A 7 14.27 11.44 -16.50
C ASP A 7 13.70 12.37 -15.42
N THR A 8 12.58 13.06 -15.68
CA THR A 8 11.90 13.89 -14.67
C THR A 8 11.41 13.08 -13.47
N ALA A 9 10.84 11.90 -13.71
CA ALA A 9 10.37 11.01 -12.66
C ALA A 9 11.54 10.34 -11.92
N GLU A 10 12.61 9.97 -12.63
CA GLU A 10 13.83 9.46 -12.02
C GLU A 10 14.48 10.51 -11.10
N TYR A 11 14.62 11.74 -11.57
CA TYR A 11 15.15 12.84 -10.75
C TYR A 11 14.29 13.08 -9.51
N GLY A 12 12.96 13.13 -9.67
CA GLY A 12 12.02 13.26 -8.55
C GLY A 12 12.13 12.10 -7.54
N ASN A 13 12.29 10.87 -8.03
CA ASN A 13 12.53 9.70 -7.17
C ASN A 13 13.80 9.87 -6.33
N TYR A 14 14.91 10.29 -6.92
CA TYR A 14 16.15 10.50 -6.16
C TYR A 14 16.03 11.60 -5.11
N LEU A 15 15.34 12.71 -5.42
CA LEU A 15 15.08 13.76 -4.43
C LEU A 15 14.31 13.22 -3.21
N PHE A 16 13.27 12.41 -3.43
CA PHE A 16 12.51 11.81 -2.34
C PHE A 16 13.30 10.73 -1.60
N ALA A 17 13.84 9.75 -2.31
CA ALA A 17 14.44 8.55 -1.73
C ALA A 17 15.69 8.86 -0.90
N ASN A 18 16.48 9.86 -1.32
CA ASN A 18 17.68 10.29 -0.57
C ASN A 18 17.35 10.91 0.79
N VAL A 19 16.13 11.43 0.97
CA VAL A 19 15.66 11.98 2.26
C VAL A 19 14.85 10.94 3.02
N ALA A 20 13.92 10.26 2.37
CA ALA A 20 13.02 9.30 3.00
C ALA A 20 13.77 8.07 3.54
N THR A 21 14.79 7.60 2.83
CA THR A 21 15.52 6.38 3.24
C THR A 21 16.31 6.58 4.53
N PRO A 22 17.16 7.63 4.70
CA PRO A 22 17.79 7.92 5.98
C PRO A 22 16.77 8.18 7.09
N LEU A 23 15.72 8.96 6.81
CA LEU A 23 14.68 9.26 7.78
C LEU A 23 14.04 7.98 8.35
N LEU A 24 13.61 7.07 7.48
CA LEU A 24 13.01 5.81 7.92
C LEU A 24 14.04 4.91 8.63
N ARG A 25 15.27 4.83 8.11
CA ARG A 25 16.34 4.03 8.71
C ARG A 25 16.65 4.47 10.14
N GLU A 26 16.71 5.77 10.38
CA GLU A 26 17.19 6.32 11.64
C GLU A 26 16.06 6.51 12.66
N GLN A 27 14.88 6.92 12.22
CA GLN A 27 13.80 7.31 13.13
C GLN A 27 12.75 6.21 13.34
N PHE A 28 12.54 5.34 12.35
CA PHE A 28 11.45 4.36 12.38
C PHE A 28 11.98 2.93 12.56
N MET A 29 12.87 2.48 11.67
CA MET A 29 13.34 1.10 11.61
C MET A 29 13.99 0.55 12.89
N PRO A 30 14.69 1.33 13.75
CA PRO A 30 15.26 0.79 14.98
C PRO A 30 14.19 0.26 15.96
N ASN A 31 12.95 0.73 15.82
CA ASN A 31 11.82 0.32 16.65
C ASN A 31 11.00 -0.83 16.04
N VAL A 32 11.35 -1.28 14.83
CA VAL A 32 10.61 -2.32 14.11
C VAL A 32 11.28 -3.68 14.34
N GLY A 33 10.50 -4.63 14.88
CA GLY A 33 10.95 -6.00 15.11
C GLY A 33 10.96 -6.87 13.84
N THR A 34 11.73 -7.96 13.89
CA THR A 34 11.83 -8.93 12.78
C THR A 34 10.59 -9.81 12.59
N ASP A 35 9.68 -9.79 13.55
CA ASP A 35 8.34 -10.39 13.49
C ASP A 35 7.42 -9.63 12.54
N VAL A 36 7.59 -8.30 12.43
CA VAL A 36 6.87 -7.45 11.47
C VAL A 36 7.40 -7.67 10.05
N ILE A 37 8.71 -7.85 9.89
CA ILE A 37 9.35 -8.09 8.59
C ILE A 37 10.51 -9.08 8.69
N GLY A 38 10.49 -10.12 7.85
CA GLY A 38 11.57 -11.10 7.70
C GLY A 38 11.24 -12.47 8.28
N LYS A 39 10.89 -12.58 9.58
CA LYS A 39 10.59 -13.87 10.23
C LYS A 39 9.12 -14.28 10.14
N GLY A 40 8.23 -13.31 9.95
CA GLY A 40 6.78 -13.52 9.98
C GLY A 40 6.23 -13.64 11.41
N LEU A 41 4.91 -13.79 11.51
CA LEU A 41 4.22 -13.93 12.79
C LEU A 41 4.46 -15.33 13.35
N GLY A 42 4.92 -15.40 14.60
CA GLY A 42 5.15 -16.67 15.30
C GLY A 42 3.88 -17.31 15.88
N ASP A 43 2.71 -16.69 15.66
CA ASP A 43 1.43 -17.22 16.15
C ASP A 43 0.87 -18.27 15.19
N THR A 44 0.33 -19.35 15.75
CA THR A 44 -0.37 -20.40 15.01
C THR A 44 -1.88 -20.22 15.04
N SER A 45 -2.36 -19.30 15.88
CA SER A 45 -3.74 -18.92 16.02
C SER A 45 -4.06 -17.71 15.13
N ASN A 46 -5.27 -17.69 14.60
CA ASN A 46 -5.85 -16.51 13.91
C ASN A 46 -6.73 -15.68 14.85
N PHE A 47 -6.68 -15.93 16.15
CA PHE A 47 -7.47 -15.21 17.11
C PHE A 47 -7.04 -13.74 17.18
N VAL A 48 -8.00 -12.83 17.04
CA VAL A 48 -7.82 -11.39 17.17
C VAL A 48 -9.01 -10.80 17.92
N ASP A 49 -8.82 -9.63 18.52
CA ASP A 49 -9.95 -8.89 19.09
C ASP A 49 -10.91 -8.44 17.96
N ASN A 50 -12.15 -8.90 18.03
CA ASN A 50 -13.16 -8.63 17.01
C ASN A 50 -13.49 -7.14 16.92
N GLN A 51 -13.51 -6.42 18.05
CA GLN A 51 -13.80 -5.00 18.04
C GLN A 51 -12.68 -4.24 17.30
N LYS A 52 -11.42 -4.52 17.66
CA LYS A 52 -10.28 -3.91 16.98
C LYS A 52 -10.23 -4.25 15.50
N LEU A 53 -10.56 -5.49 15.13
CA LEU A 53 -10.62 -5.92 13.74
C LEU A 53 -11.67 -5.13 12.95
N ILE A 54 -12.86 -4.92 13.51
CA ILE A 54 -13.91 -4.10 12.88
C ILE A 54 -13.42 -2.66 12.71
N GLU A 55 -12.88 -2.05 13.77
CA GLU A 55 -12.38 -0.67 13.74
C GLU A 55 -11.31 -0.45 12.66
N VAL A 56 -10.33 -1.36 12.55
CA VAL A 56 -9.27 -1.26 11.54
C VAL A 56 -9.83 -1.45 10.13
N ASN A 57 -10.74 -2.42 9.93
CA ASN A 57 -11.36 -2.65 8.64
C ASN A 57 -12.20 -1.45 8.18
N ASP A 58 -12.93 -0.82 9.09
CA ASP A 58 -13.72 0.37 8.80
C ASP A 58 -12.81 1.56 8.47
N ALA A 59 -11.70 1.74 9.19
CA ALA A 59 -10.73 2.78 8.88
C ALA A 59 -10.08 2.61 7.49
N VAL A 60 -9.74 1.37 7.12
CA VAL A 60 -9.16 1.05 5.81
C VAL A 60 -10.18 1.27 4.68
N ARG A 61 -11.39 0.73 4.80
CA ARG A 61 -12.42 0.82 3.76
C ARG A 61 -12.94 2.23 3.54
N ASN A 62 -12.93 3.04 4.59
CA ASN A 62 -13.41 4.42 4.54
C ASN A 62 -12.30 5.45 4.32
N HIS A 63 -11.08 5.01 4.01
CA HIS A 63 -10.04 5.92 3.59
C HIS A 63 -10.43 6.55 2.23
N PRO A 64 -10.31 7.88 2.03
CA PRO A 64 -10.81 8.55 0.82
C PRO A 64 -10.26 7.97 -0.50
N VAL A 65 -9.03 7.46 -0.49
CA VAL A 65 -8.42 6.81 -1.66
C VAL A 65 -9.16 5.53 -2.07
N GLU A 66 -9.75 4.81 -1.12
CA GLU A 66 -10.48 3.57 -1.40
C GLU A 66 -11.85 3.84 -1.99
N TRP A 67 -12.55 4.90 -1.56
CA TRP A 67 -13.83 5.31 -2.16
C TRP A 67 -13.67 5.65 -3.64
N ILE A 68 -12.72 6.53 -3.95
CA ILE A 68 -12.42 6.93 -5.34
C ILE A 68 -11.89 5.73 -6.13
N GLY A 69 -11.01 4.94 -5.51
CA GLY A 69 -10.45 3.75 -6.13
C GLY A 69 -11.52 2.71 -6.49
N GLN A 70 -12.49 2.47 -5.61
CA GLN A 70 -13.61 1.55 -5.85
C GLN A 70 -14.45 2.02 -7.05
N GLU A 71 -14.80 3.31 -7.09
CA GLU A 71 -15.59 3.89 -8.17
C GLU A 71 -14.87 3.77 -9.52
N LEU A 72 -13.62 4.24 -9.61
CA LEU A 72 -12.84 4.20 -10.84
C LEU A 72 -12.59 2.76 -11.32
N ARG A 73 -12.29 1.82 -10.40
CA ARG A 73 -12.14 0.39 -10.75
C ARG A 73 -13.44 -0.23 -11.21
N GLY A 74 -14.58 0.18 -10.64
CA GLY A 74 -15.91 -0.19 -11.10
C GLY A 74 -16.11 0.18 -12.57
N TYR A 75 -15.87 1.45 -12.92
CA TYR A 75 -15.97 1.92 -14.30
C TYR A 75 -15.06 1.15 -15.26
N MET A 76 -13.81 0.90 -14.90
CA MET A 76 -12.87 0.14 -15.75
C MET A 76 -13.25 -1.34 -15.91
N THR A 77 -13.92 -1.93 -14.92
CA THR A 77 -14.39 -3.32 -14.98
C THR A 77 -15.58 -3.44 -15.93
N ASP A 78 -16.49 -2.47 -15.90
CA ASP A 78 -17.61 -2.37 -16.82
C ASP A 78 -17.14 -2.05 -18.25
N MET A 79 -16.13 -1.19 -18.41
CA MET A 79 -15.51 -0.92 -19.73
C MET A 79 -14.86 -2.16 -20.35
N LYS A 80 -14.25 -3.04 -19.56
CA LYS A 80 -13.71 -4.33 -20.06
C LYS A 80 -14.80 -5.27 -20.58
N ARG A 81 -16.01 -5.22 -20.01
CA ARG A 81 -17.15 -6.02 -20.48
C ARG A 81 -17.74 -5.51 -21.80
N ILE A 82 -17.65 -4.21 -22.07
CA ILE A 82 -18.17 -3.60 -23.31
C ILE A 82 -17.26 -3.89 -24.51
N ALA A 83 -15.96 -4.13 -24.30
CA ALA A 83 -14.98 -4.38 -25.36
C ALA A 83 -15.09 -5.76 -26.06
N VAL A 84 -16.00 -6.64 -25.64
CA VAL A 84 -16.35 -7.89 -26.34
C VAL A 84 -17.63 -7.70 -27.15
N GLY A 85 -17.49 -6.95 -28.24
CA GLY A 85 -18.55 -6.65 -29.20
C GLY A 85 -17.95 -6.26 -30.54
N GLY A 86 -17.21 -7.20 -31.13
CA GLY A 86 -16.58 -7.12 -32.45
C GLY A 86 -16.06 -8.49 -32.85
#